data_AF-A0A822YXW0-F1
#
_entry.id   AF-A0A822YXW0-F1
#
_cell.length_a   1.000
_cell.length_b   1.000
_cell.length_c   1.000
_cell.angle_alpha   90.00
_cell.angle_beta   90.00
_cell.angle_gamma   90.00
#
_symmetry.space_group_name_H-M   'P 1'
#
loop_
_entity.id
_entity.type
_entity.pdbx_description
1 polymer ?
#
loop_
_entity_poly.entity_id
_entity_poly.type
_entity_poly.pdbx_seq_one_letter_code
_entity_poly.pdbx_strand_id
1 'polypeptide(L)'
;MDVEELEEIEKDKTGLFRWEDLVDRIQASDEELRAGLRALSVVEIDGYWRIEDEVVGMLEADGFPRRLALHCLEVYGGQVGEGNGSNGRAWVLDERRVCIHFARVVLKGGKMKVESFMDEWMKKILAGMPASFEMLEGEVLVERLGVETWICAFSKWEWKDLQPYIRDLRIPGFSSEELLLKYTQKMQPTSDAEPIFNAR
;
A
#
# COMPACT_ATOMS: atom_id res chain seq x y z
N MET A 1 -10.53 22.64 6.08
CA MET A 1 -11.63 21.74 5.71
C MET A 1 -12.84 22.30 6.39
N ASP A 2 -13.59 23.09 5.64
CA ASP A 2 -14.73 23.83 6.16
C ASP A 2 -15.97 22.94 6.14
N VAL A 3 -16.97 23.26 6.97
CA VAL A 3 -18.19 22.46 7.15
C VAL A 3 -18.92 22.26 5.81
N GLU A 4 -18.80 23.23 4.90
CA GLU A 4 -19.37 23.20 3.56
C GLU A 4 -18.69 22.16 2.65
N GLU A 5 -17.36 21.96 2.75
CA GLU A 5 -16.64 20.90 2.00
C GLU A 5 -16.97 19.49 2.55
N LEU A 6 -17.18 19.37 3.86
CA LEU A 6 -17.61 18.11 4.50
C LEU A 6 -19.03 17.72 4.08
N GLU A 7 -19.93 18.69 3.96
CA GLU A 7 -21.33 18.49 3.53
C GLU A 7 -21.46 18.12 2.04
N GLU A 8 -20.57 18.60 1.17
CA GLU A 8 -20.52 18.15 -0.23
C GLU A 8 -20.06 16.69 -0.36
N ILE A 9 -19.06 16.28 0.43
CA ILE A 9 -18.57 14.88 0.46
C ILE A 9 -19.66 13.92 0.99
N GLU A 10 -20.48 14.34 1.94
CA GLU A 10 -21.61 13.53 2.45
C GLU A 10 -22.78 13.43 1.46
N LYS A 11 -23.06 14.50 0.69
CA LYS A 11 -24.12 14.49 -0.33
C LYS A 11 -23.86 13.49 -1.44
N ASP A 12 -22.59 13.28 -1.79
CA ASP A 12 -22.16 12.38 -2.88
C ASP A 12 -22.24 10.89 -2.50
N LYS A 13 -22.56 10.56 -1.24
CA LYS A 13 -22.77 9.17 -0.78
C LYS A 13 -24.21 8.69 -0.96
N THR A 14 -25.11 9.50 -1.52
CA THR A 14 -26.50 9.13 -1.77
C THR A 14 -26.62 8.09 -2.89
N GLY A 15 -26.72 6.81 -2.51
CA GLY A 15 -26.86 5.69 -3.45
C GLY A 15 -25.69 4.71 -3.48
N LEU A 16 -24.69 4.90 -2.62
CA LEU A 16 -23.62 3.93 -2.39
C LEU A 16 -24.06 2.84 -1.40
N PHE A 17 -23.50 1.64 -1.56
CA PHE A 17 -23.84 0.47 -0.74
C PHE A 17 -22.59 -0.09 -0.06
N ARG A 18 -22.69 -0.38 1.24
CA ARG A 18 -21.73 -1.19 1.99
C ARG A 18 -22.09 -2.67 1.84
N TRP A 19 -21.17 -3.56 2.21
CA TRP A 19 -21.44 -5.01 2.20
C TRP A 19 -22.69 -5.37 3.04
N GLU A 20 -22.82 -4.78 4.23
CA GLU A 20 -23.98 -4.95 5.12
C GLU A 20 -25.31 -4.57 4.43
N ASP A 21 -25.32 -3.44 3.69
CA ASP A 21 -26.51 -3.00 2.96
C ASP A 21 -26.93 -3.99 1.87
N LEU A 22 -25.95 -4.61 1.21
CA LEU A 22 -26.20 -5.62 0.16
C LEU A 22 -26.73 -6.92 0.76
N VAL A 23 -26.16 -7.37 1.88
CA VAL A 23 -26.61 -8.57 2.60
C VAL A 23 -28.06 -8.41 3.04
N ASP A 24 -28.39 -7.28 3.67
CA ASP A 24 -29.73 -7.03 4.21
C ASP A 24 -30.79 -6.88 3.11
N ARG A 25 -30.43 -6.24 1.98
CA ARG A 25 -31.38 -5.97 0.89
C ARG A 25 -31.55 -7.13 -0.09
N ILE A 26 -30.47 -7.80 -0.46
CA ILE A 26 -30.48 -8.81 -1.54
C ILE A 26 -30.79 -10.20 -0.97
N GLN A 27 -30.48 -10.45 0.32
CA GLN A 27 -30.74 -11.73 1.00
C GLN A 27 -30.21 -12.95 0.24
N ALA A 28 -29.07 -12.79 -0.43
CA ALA A 28 -28.37 -13.87 -1.12
C ALA A 28 -27.21 -14.39 -0.26
N SER A 29 -26.70 -15.57 -0.59
CA SER A 29 -25.51 -16.09 0.06
C SER A 29 -24.28 -15.20 -0.22
N ASP A 30 -23.32 -15.27 0.69
CA ASP A 30 -22.01 -14.62 0.59
C ASP A 30 -21.29 -14.89 -0.75
N GLU A 31 -21.51 -16.07 -1.33
CA GLU A 31 -20.92 -16.47 -2.60
C GLU A 31 -21.67 -15.87 -3.80
N GLU A 32 -23.00 -15.86 -3.76
CA GLU A 32 -23.84 -15.23 -4.77
C GLU A 32 -23.63 -13.70 -4.83
N LEU A 33 -23.50 -13.05 -3.67
CA LEU A 33 -23.19 -11.61 -3.59
C LEU A 33 -21.83 -11.30 -4.20
N ARG A 34 -20.78 -12.06 -3.84
CA ARG A 34 -19.44 -11.89 -4.42
C ARG A 34 -19.42 -12.17 -5.93
N ALA A 35 -20.15 -13.18 -6.39
CA ALA A 35 -20.29 -13.47 -7.81
C ALA A 35 -20.99 -12.33 -8.57
N GLY A 36 -22.05 -11.76 -7.99
CA GLY A 36 -22.76 -10.61 -8.55
C GLY A 36 -21.89 -9.35 -8.64
N LEU A 37 -21.19 -9.00 -7.57
CA LEU A 37 -20.23 -7.88 -7.55
C LEU A 37 -19.14 -8.08 -8.61
N ARG A 38 -18.58 -9.29 -8.72
CA ARG A 38 -17.59 -9.60 -9.75
C ARG A 38 -18.15 -9.41 -11.15
N ALA A 39 -19.36 -9.92 -11.43
CA ALA A 39 -19.99 -9.80 -12.73
C ALA A 39 -20.25 -8.34 -13.15
N LEU A 40 -20.54 -7.47 -12.17
CA LEU A 40 -20.77 -6.04 -12.38
C LEU A 40 -19.48 -5.21 -12.52
N SER A 41 -18.32 -5.82 -12.31
CA SER A 41 -17.01 -5.15 -12.30
C SER A 41 -16.98 -3.91 -11.40
N VAL A 42 -16.98 -4.13 -10.09
CA VAL A 42 -17.07 -3.07 -9.07
C VAL A 42 -15.72 -2.79 -8.40
N VAL A 43 -15.60 -1.63 -7.77
CA VAL A 43 -14.49 -1.22 -6.91
C VAL A 43 -15.05 -0.81 -5.55
N GLU A 44 -14.48 -1.34 -4.47
CA GLU A 44 -14.71 -0.85 -3.10
C GLU A 44 -13.73 0.28 -2.79
N ILE A 45 -14.26 1.46 -2.44
CA ILE A 45 -13.49 2.61 -1.97
C ILE A 45 -14.19 3.16 -0.73
N ASP A 46 -13.46 3.29 0.38
CA ASP A 46 -13.97 3.78 1.68
C ASP A 46 -15.14 2.91 2.23
N GLY A 47 -15.11 1.60 1.99
CA GLY A 47 -16.19 0.69 2.42
C GLY A 47 -17.44 0.69 1.54
N TYR A 48 -17.44 1.45 0.44
CA TYR A 48 -18.57 1.59 -0.48
C TYR A 48 -18.24 1.03 -1.87
N TRP A 49 -19.16 0.24 -2.41
CA TRP A 49 -19.06 -0.34 -3.75
C TRP A 49 -19.50 0.64 -4.84
N ARG A 50 -18.70 0.74 -5.91
CA ARG A 50 -18.94 1.57 -7.12
C ARG A 50 -18.64 0.77 -8.38
N ILE A 51 -19.17 1.16 -9.53
CA ILE A 51 -18.86 0.51 -10.82
C ILE A 51 -17.46 0.95 -11.29
N GLU A 52 -16.62 0.01 -11.75
CA GLU A 52 -15.25 0.29 -12.23
C GLU A 52 -15.24 1.38 -13.31
N ASP A 53 -16.14 1.30 -14.29
CA ASP A 53 -16.19 2.25 -15.40
C ASP A 53 -16.59 3.66 -14.95
N GLU A 54 -17.43 3.78 -13.91
CA GLU A 54 -17.77 5.08 -13.31
C GLU A 54 -16.57 5.68 -12.58
N VAL A 55 -15.85 4.87 -11.78
CA VAL A 55 -14.62 5.30 -11.10
C VAL A 55 -13.55 5.74 -12.09
N VAL A 56 -13.36 4.96 -13.16
CA VAL A 56 -12.43 5.30 -14.23
C VAL A 56 -12.87 6.57 -14.96
N GLY A 57 -14.18 6.71 -15.25
CA GLY A 57 -14.74 7.89 -15.90
C GLY A 57 -14.56 9.17 -15.08
N MET A 58 -14.68 9.09 -13.75
CA MET A 58 -14.39 10.22 -12.85
C MET A 58 -12.91 10.62 -12.93
N LEU A 59 -11.99 9.65 -12.88
CA LEU A 59 -10.56 9.92 -13.02
C LEU A 59 -10.21 10.50 -14.41
N GLU A 60 -10.90 10.06 -15.47
CA GLU A 60 -10.75 10.64 -16.80
C GLU A 60 -11.24 12.09 -16.87
N ALA A 61 -12.35 12.41 -16.21
CA ALA A 61 -12.86 13.78 -16.10
C ALA A 61 -11.88 14.70 -15.38
N ASP A 62 -11.14 14.17 -14.40
CA ASP A 62 -10.05 14.86 -13.68
C ASP A 62 -8.74 14.93 -14.48
N GLY A 63 -8.71 14.39 -15.71
CA GLY A 63 -7.59 14.48 -16.63
C GLY A 63 -6.60 13.32 -16.55
N PHE A 64 -6.89 12.27 -15.79
CA PHE A 64 -6.07 11.06 -15.76
C PHE A 64 -6.41 10.13 -16.93
N PRO A 65 -5.44 9.71 -17.76
CA PRO A 65 -5.72 8.76 -18.85
C PRO A 65 -6.33 7.45 -18.34
N ARG A 66 -7.35 6.91 -19.05
CA ARG A 66 -8.01 5.63 -18.72
C ARG A 66 -7.07 4.52 -18.30
N ARG A 67 -5.98 4.36 -19.04
CA ARG A 67 -5.00 3.30 -18.81
C ARG A 67 -4.29 3.46 -17.47
N LEU A 68 -4.06 4.69 -17.01
CA LEU A 68 -3.47 4.95 -15.70
C LEU A 68 -4.48 4.70 -14.58
N ALA A 69 -5.74 5.12 -14.76
CA ALA A 69 -6.81 4.83 -13.80
C ALA A 69 -6.97 3.31 -13.59
N LEU A 70 -7.07 2.54 -14.68
CA LEU A 70 -7.14 1.08 -14.64
C LEU A 70 -5.87 0.45 -14.02
N HIS A 71 -4.69 0.96 -14.39
CA HIS A 71 -3.43 0.47 -13.84
C HIS A 71 -3.35 0.71 -12.32
N CYS A 72 -3.85 1.85 -11.82
CA CYS A 72 -3.92 2.11 -10.39
C CYS A 72 -4.82 1.09 -9.67
N LEU A 73 -5.98 0.76 -10.23
CA LEU A 73 -6.84 -0.29 -9.69
C LEU A 73 -6.15 -1.66 -9.70
N GLU A 74 -5.37 -1.98 -10.74
CA GLU A 74 -4.63 -3.24 -10.83
C GLU A 74 -3.45 -3.34 -9.86
N VAL A 75 -2.72 -2.25 -9.65
CA VAL A 75 -1.54 -2.21 -8.77
C VAL A 75 -1.94 -2.13 -7.30
N TYR A 76 -2.93 -1.29 -7.00
CA TYR A 76 -3.34 -0.96 -5.64
C TYR A 76 -4.63 -1.64 -5.21
N GLY A 77 -5.32 -2.36 -6.09
CA GLY A 77 -6.48 -3.18 -5.74
C GLY A 77 -6.10 -4.63 -5.47
N GLY A 78 -6.73 -5.24 -4.47
CA GLY A 78 -6.84 -6.68 -4.30
C GLY A 78 -8.07 -7.21 -5.03
N GLN A 79 -7.93 -8.28 -5.80
CA GLN A 79 -9.07 -8.94 -6.45
C GLN A 79 -9.88 -9.75 -5.45
N VAL A 80 -11.21 -9.58 -5.46
CA VAL A 80 -12.11 -10.35 -4.58
C VAL A 80 -12.50 -11.68 -5.23
N GLY A 81 -11.79 -12.73 -4.79
CA GLY A 81 -12.09 -14.15 -5.00
C GLY A 81 -11.57 -14.75 -6.32
N GLU A 82 -10.86 -15.88 -6.22
CA GLU A 82 -10.52 -16.73 -7.36
C GLU A 82 -11.78 -17.44 -7.85
N GLY A 83 -12.32 -17.00 -8.99
CA GLY A 83 -13.43 -17.67 -9.65
C GLY A 83 -13.08 -17.93 -11.11
N ASN A 84 -13.02 -19.21 -11.47
CA ASN A 84 -12.88 -19.66 -12.85
C ASN A 84 -14.05 -19.15 -13.70
N GLY A 85 -13.80 -18.17 -14.56
CA GLY A 85 -14.56 -18.01 -15.82
C GLY A 85 -15.56 -16.86 -15.95
N SER A 86 -15.67 -15.92 -15.00
CA SER A 86 -16.42 -14.67 -15.25
C SER A 86 -15.46 -13.53 -15.62
N ASN A 87 -15.74 -12.86 -16.73
CA ASN A 87 -14.90 -11.80 -17.32
C ASN A 87 -14.92 -10.47 -16.53
N GLY A 88 -15.54 -10.47 -15.36
CA GLY A 88 -15.71 -9.29 -14.51
C GLY A 88 -14.71 -9.29 -13.35
N ARG A 89 -14.32 -8.10 -12.89
CA ARG A 89 -13.29 -7.91 -11.86
C ARG A 89 -13.86 -7.08 -10.71
N ALA A 90 -13.86 -7.64 -9.51
CA ALA A 90 -14.16 -6.88 -8.30
C ALA A 90 -12.84 -6.50 -7.62
N TRP A 91 -12.65 -5.21 -7.37
CA TRP A 91 -11.47 -4.67 -6.72
C TRP A 91 -11.82 -4.17 -5.32
N VAL A 92 -10.94 -4.42 -4.36
CA VAL A 92 -10.93 -3.75 -3.06
C VAL A 92 -9.61 -3.04 -2.96
N LEU A 93 -9.60 -1.76 -2.60
CA LEU A 93 -8.33 -1.05 -2.44
C LEU A 93 -7.49 -1.71 -1.35
N ASP A 94 -6.26 -2.09 -1.69
CA ASP A 94 -5.27 -2.60 -0.75
C ASP A 94 -4.66 -1.41 -0.01
N GLU A 95 -5.29 -1.07 1.12
CA GLU A 95 -4.90 0.03 1.99
C GLU A 95 -3.41 -0.02 2.34
N ARG A 96 -2.88 -1.22 2.63
CA ARG A 96 -1.46 -1.42 2.96
C ARG A 96 -0.57 -0.98 1.80
N ARG A 97 -0.87 -1.40 0.56
CA ARG A 97 -0.08 -0.99 -0.62
C ARG A 97 -0.11 0.50 -0.86
N VAL A 98 -1.26 1.14 -0.68
CA VAL A 98 -1.39 2.60 -0.84
C VAL A 98 -0.59 3.34 0.24
N CYS A 99 -0.74 2.94 1.51
CA CYS A 99 0.01 3.47 2.64
C CYS A 99 1.54 3.36 2.43
N ILE A 100 2.02 2.19 2.00
CA ILE A 100 3.44 1.96 1.68
C ILE A 100 3.91 2.85 0.53
N HIS A 101 3.10 3.02 -0.52
CA HIS A 101 3.45 3.90 -1.63
C HIS A 101 3.72 5.32 -1.15
N PHE A 102 2.82 5.91 -0.35
CA PHE A 102 3.01 7.24 0.19
C PHE A 102 4.20 7.32 1.15
N ALA A 103 4.44 6.28 1.96
CA ALA A 103 5.63 6.21 2.82
C ALA A 103 6.92 6.27 1.99
N ARG A 104 7.01 5.50 0.90
CA ARG A 104 8.16 5.54 -0.03
C ARG A 104 8.31 6.91 -0.68
N VAL A 105 7.22 7.61 -1.00
CA VAL A 105 7.25 8.98 -1.54
C VAL A 105 7.82 9.98 -0.53
N VAL A 106 7.43 9.89 0.75
CA VAL A 106 7.99 10.73 1.83
C VAL A 106 9.48 10.43 2.01
N LEU A 107 9.85 9.15 2.07
CA LEU A 107 11.23 8.70 2.30
C LEU A 107 12.14 8.81 1.07
N LYS A 108 11.62 9.28 -0.07
CA LYS A 108 12.41 9.47 -1.30
C LYS A 108 13.53 10.51 -1.10
N GLY A 109 13.37 11.43 -0.15
CA GLY A 109 14.38 12.42 0.23
C GLY A 109 15.52 11.85 1.10
N GLY A 110 15.44 10.59 1.50
CA GLY A 110 16.43 9.92 2.34
C GLY A 110 15.95 9.73 3.78
N LYS A 111 16.93 9.53 4.68
CA LYS A 111 16.68 9.26 6.10
C LYS A 111 16.17 10.52 6.82
N MET A 112 15.14 10.37 7.65
CA MET A 112 14.54 11.44 8.43
C MET A 112 14.12 10.97 9.83
N LYS A 113 13.72 11.90 10.71
CA LYS A 113 13.21 11.55 12.05
C LYS A 113 11.82 10.93 11.96
N VAL A 114 11.53 9.94 12.81
CA VAL A 114 10.21 9.27 12.82
C VAL A 114 9.06 10.24 13.03
N GLU A 115 9.22 11.23 13.92
CA GLU A 115 8.20 12.25 14.18
C GLU A 115 7.86 13.05 12.92
N SER A 116 8.89 13.58 12.24
CA SER A 116 8.72 14.31 10.99
C SER A 116 8.14 13.43 9.88
N PHE A 117 8.54 12.16 9.83
CA PHE A 117 7.99 11.20 8.89
C PHE A 117 6.50 10.98 9.10
N MET A 118 6.07 10.73 10.34
CA MET A 118 4.66 10.51 10.66
C MET A 118 3.82 11.73 10.29
N ASP A 119 4.30 12.94 10.61
CA ASP A 119 3.60 14.18 10.25
C ASP A 119 3.45 14.37 8.74
N GLU A 120 4.51 14.10 7.96
CA GLU A 120 4.47 14.22 6.49
C GLU A 120 3.65 13.11 5.83
N TRP A 121 3.74 11.89 6.36
CA TRP A 121 3.04 10.73 5.84
C TRP A 121 1.53 10.88 6.07
N MET A 122 1.11 11.25 7.28
CA MET A 122 -0.31 11.47 7.62
C MET A 122 -0.94 12.60 6.81
N LYS A 123 -0.17 13.62 6.39
CA LYS A 123 -0.65 14.68 5.49
C LYS A 123 -0.85 14.24 4.04
N LYS A 124 -0.18 13.16 3.61
CA LYS A 124 -0.24 12.64 2.24
C LYS A 124 -1.18 11.46 2.06
N ILE A 125 -1.47 10.74 3.13
CA ILE A 125 -2.43 9.64 3.13
C ILE A 125 -3.84 10.22 2.94
N LEU A 126 -4.62 9.58 2.08
CA LEU A 126 -6.01 9.97 1.82
C LEU A 126 -6.86 9.86 3.10
N ALA A 127 -7.74 10.83 3.33
CA ALA A 127 -8.62 10.85 4.49
C ALA A 127 -9.45 9.56 4.57
N GLY A 128 -9.50 8.94 5.74
CA GLY A 128 -10.23 7.68 5.96
C GLY A 128 -9.37 6.41 5.86
N MET A 129 -8.14 6.46 5.32
CA MET A 129 -7.27 5.27 5.32
C MET A 129 -6.61 5.02 6.68
N PRO A 130 -6.64 3.78 7.19
CA PRO A 130 -5.89 3.41 8.39
C PRO A 130 -4.40 3.34 8.03
N ALA A 131 -3.61 4.30 8.49
CA ALA A 131 -2.16 4.24 8.39
C ALA A 131 -1.57 3.92 9.77
N SER A 132 -0.94 2.75 9.89
CA SER A 132 -0.19 2.38 11.08
C SER A 132 1.26 2.11 10.73
N PHE A 133 2.15 2.36 11.70
CA PHE A 133 3.58 2.10 11.52
C PHE A 133 3.87 0.62 11.23
N GLU A 134 3.05 -0.29 11.75
CA GLU A 134 3.14 -1.74 11.51
C GLU A 134 3.01 -2.10 10.02
N MET A 135 2.25 -1.33 9.24
CA MET A 135 2.13 -1.55 7.79
C MET A 135 3.46 -1.39 7.05
N LEU A 136 4.42 -0.67 7.64
CA LEU A 136 5.73 -0.41 7.09
C LEU A 136 6.77 -1.47 7.47
N GLU A 137 6.40 -2.51 8.22
CA GLU A 137 7.31 -3.61 8.52
C GLU A 137 7.84 -4.24 7.22
N GLY A 138 9.16 -4.39 7.14
CA GLY A 138 9.86 -4.87 5.94
C GLY A 138 10.02 -3.83 4.82
N GLU A 139 9.39 -2.66 4.94
CA GLU A 139 9.46 -1.57 3.94
C GLU A 139 10.39 -0.44 4.36
N VAL A 140 10.71 -0.34 5.66
CA VAL A 140 11.53 0.72 6.24
C VAL A 140 12.53 0.17 7.26
N LEU A 141 13.66 0.84 7.43
CA LEU A 141 14.60 0.62 8.52
C LEU A 141 14.42 1.67 9.60
N VAL A 142 14.62 1.28 10.86
CA VAL A 142 14.38 2.14 12.05
C VAL A 142 15.61 2.20 12.94
N GLU A 143 16.33 3.31 12.92
CA GLU A 143 17.58 3.48 13.64
C GLU A 143 17.40 4.31 14.91
N ARG A 144 17.86 3.80 16.05
CA ARG A 144 17.87 4.53 17.32
C ARG A 144 19.24 5.15 17.58
N LEU A 145 19.28 6.47 17.69
CA LEU A 145 20.48 7.26 17.98
C LEU A 145 20.23 8.08 19.25
N GLY A 146 20.62 7.53 20.39
CA GLY A 146 20.32 8.13 21.70
C GLY A 146 18.82 8.11 21.99
N VAL A 147 18.24 9.29 22.20
CA VAL A 147 16.78 9.46 22.40
C VAL A 147 16.02 9.61 21.08
N GLU A 148 16.72 9.81 19.97
CA GLU A 148 16.10 10.01 18.66
C GLU A 148 15.91 8.69 17.92
N THR A 149 14.81 8.60 17.19
CA THR A 149 14.55 7.48 16.27
C THR A 149 14.42 8.02 14.84
N TRP A 150 15.12 7.38 13.92
CA TRP A 150 15.21 7.75 12.52
C TRP A 150 14.67 6.63 11.62
N ILE A 151 14.15 6.98 10.44
CA ILE A 151 13.52 6.07 9.50
C ILE A 151 13.94 6.37 8.05
N CYS A 152 14.01 5.32 7.23
CA CYS A 152 14.42 5.38 5.84
C CYS A 152 13.91 4.17 5.03
N ALA A 153 13.70 4.33 3.72
CA ALA A 153 13.04 3.33 2.87
C ALA A 153 13.93 2.15 2.48
N PHE A 154 13.39 0.93 2.54
CA PHE A 154 14.07 -0.31 2.20
C PHE A 154 14.22 -0.48 0.67
N SER A 155 15.18 0.24 0.06
CA SER A 155 15.34 0.25 -1.41
C SER A 155 16.77 -0.06 -1.89
N LYS A 156 17.79 0.51 -1.26
CA LYS A 156 19.22 0.24 -1.54
C LYS A 156 20.02 0.55 -0.28
N TRP A 157 20.83 -0.41 0.16
CA TRP A 157 21.59 -0.29 1.41
C TRP A 157 23.01 -0.76 1.27
N GLU A 158 23.94 -0.06 1.91
CA GLU A 158 25.30 -0.54 2.08
C GLU A 158 25.38 -1.42 3.33
N TRP A 159 26.41 -2.25 3.42
CA TRP A 159 26.63 -3.13 4.58
C TRP A 159 26.52 -2.38 5.92
N LYS A 160 27.10 -1.17 6.00
CA LYS A 160 27.10 -0.34 7.22
C LYS A 160 25.70 0.08 7.68
N ASP A 161 24.74 0.17 6.76
CA ASP A 161 23.36 0.52 7.09
C ASP A 161 22.59 -0.69 7.64
N LEU A 162 22.94 -1.90 7.18
CA LEU A 162 22.29 -3.15 7.58
C LEU A 162 22.91 -3.74 8.85
N GLN A 163 24.21 -3.52 9.07
CA GLN A 163 24.98 -4.09 10.17
C GLN A 163 24.30 -3.91 11.55
N PRO A 164 23.76 -2.73 11.92
CA PRO A 164 23.12 -2.54 13.23
C PRO A 164 21.93 -3.48 13.47
N TYR A 165 21.24 -3.91 12.42
CA TYR A 165 20.01 -4.71 12.49
C TYR A 165 20.28 -6.22 12.48
N ILE A 166 21.36 -6.64 11.82
CA ILE A 166 21.63 -8.07 11.57
C ILE A 166 22.79 -8.64 12.38
N ARG A 167 23.56 -7.78 13.07
CA ARG A 167 24.73 -8.23 13.86
C ARG A 167 24.35 -9.16 15.02
N ASP A 168 23.13 -9.04 15.52
CA ASP A 168 22.64 -9.81 16.67
C ASP A 168 21.77 -11.02 16.25
N LEU A 169 21.45 -11.15 14.95
CA LEU A 169 20.71 -12.27 14.37
C LEU A 169 21.60 -13.53 14.34
N ARG A 170 21.40 -14.41 15.33
CA ARG A 170 22.10 -15.71 15.41
C ARG A 170 21.21 -16.82 14.87
N ILE A 171 21.53 -17.31 13.68
CA ILE A 171 20.90 -18.48 13.08
C ILE A 171 21.95 -19.59 12.98
N PRO A 172 21.73 -20.78 13.56
CA PRO A 172 22.71 -21.88 13.50
C PRO A 172 23.08 -22.20 12.04
N GLY A 173 24.39 -22.19 11.76
CA GLY A 173 24.93 -22.54 10.44
C GLY A 173 24.90 -21.42 9.39
N PHE A 174 24.49 -20.19 9.74
CA PHE A 174 24.52 -19.06 8.82
C PHE A 174 25.19 -17.83 9.47
N SER A 175 26.08 -17.20 8.73
CA SER A 175 26.56 -15.84 9.01
C SER A 175 25.52 -14.79 8.60
N SER A 176 25.61 -13.58 9.16
CA SER A 176 24.74 -12.45 8.78
C SER A 176 24.82 -12.11 7.28
N GLU A 177 25.98 -12.33 6.65
CA GLU A 177 26.15 -12.11 5.20
C GLU A 177 25.45 -13.20 4.37
N GLU A 178 25.54 -14.48 4.76
CA GLU A 178 24.82 -15.57 4.07
C GLU A 178 23.30 -15.41 4.21
N LEU A 179 22.82 -14.92 5.36
CA LEU A 179 21.41 -14.57 5.56
C LEU A 179 20.98 -13.42 4.65
N LEU A 180 21.78 -12.36 4.54
CA LEU A 180 21.49 -11.25 3.64
C LEU A 180 21.39 -11.72 2.18
N LEU A 181 22.33 -12.53 1.72
CA LEU A 181 22.33 -13.05 0.34
C LEU A 181 21.09 -13.90 0.01
N LYS A 182 20.40 -14.43 1.02
CA LYS A 182 19.14 -15.18 0.87
C LYS A 182 17.96 -14.28 0.52
N TYR A 183 17.89 -13.08 1.11
CA TYR A 183 16.75 -12.16 1.00
C TYR A 183 17.03 -10.90 0.18
N THR A 184 18.30 -10.63 -0.13
CA THR A 184 18.75 -9.48 -0.90
C THR A 184 19.55 -9.94 -2.12
N GLN A 185 19.66 -9.08 -3.13
CA GLN A 185 20.64 -9.22 -4.17
C GLN A 185 21.81 -8.28 -3.85
N LYS A 186 23.04 -8.80 -3.96
CA LYS A 186 24.27 -8.04 -3.72
C LYS A 186 24.79 -7.53 -5.06
N MET A 187 24.96 -6.22 -5.16
CA MET A 187 25.68 -5.55 -6.24
C MET A 187 26.98 -5.00 -5.70
N GLN A 188 28.09 -5.43 -6.29
CA GLN A 188 29.41 -4.93 -5.95
C GLN A 188 30.22 -4.81 -7.25
N PRO A 189 30.36 -3.58 -7.81
CA PRO A 189 30.96 -3.40 -9.15
C PRO A 189 32.42 -3.84 -9.23
N THR A 190 33.17 -3.69 -8.13
CA THR A 190 34.58 -4.04 -7.99
C THR A 190 34.83 -4.63 -6.61
N SER A 191 35.86 -5.47 -6.44
CA SER A 191 36.19 -6.10 -5.15
C SER A 191 36.37 -5.11 -4.00
N ASP A 192 36.84 -3.90 -4.32
CA ASP A 192 37.20 -2.87 -3.33
C ASP A 192 36.07 -1.88 -3.06
N ALA A 193 34.95 -1.95 -3.81
CA ALA A 193 33.79 -1.10 -3.58
C ALA A 193 32.92 -1.67 -2.46
N GLU A 194 32.31 -0.81 -1.64
CA GLU A 194 31.33 -1.26 -0.64
C GLU A 194 30.15 -1.96 -1.33
N PRO A 195 29.74 -3.14 -0.84
CA PRO A 195 28.63 -3.86 -1.44
C PRO A 195 27.30 -3.17 -1.14
N ILE A 196 26.49 -3.03 -2.19
CA ILE A 196 25.14 -2.51 -2.13
C ILE A 196 24.17 -3.69 -2.19
N PHE A 197 23.21 -3.73 -1.29
CA PHE A 197 22.17 -4.72 -1.21
C PHE A 197 20.83 -4.12 -1.62
N ASN A 198 20.12 -4.79 -2.52
CA ASN A 198 18.74 -4.49 -2.90
C ASN A 198 17.81 -5.62 -2.45
N ALA A 199 16.55 -5.31 -2.18
CA ALA A 199 15.54 -6.34 -1.96
C ALA A 199 15.39 -7.22 -3.22
N ARG A 200 15.21 -8.53 -3.02
CA ARG A 200 14.90 -9.48 -4.12
C ARG A 200 13.47 -9.36 -4.59
#